data_AF-A0A6G0Q1C8-F1
#
_entry.id   AF-A0A6G0Q1C8-F1
#
_cell.length_a   1.000
_cell.length_b   1.000
_cell.length_c   1.000
_cell.angle_alpha   90.00
_cell.angle_beta   90.00
_cell.angle_gamma   90.00
#
_symmetry.space_group_name_H-M   'P 1'
#
loop_
_entity.id
_entity.type
_entity.pdbx_description
1 polymer ?
#
loop_
_entity_poly.entity_id
_entity_poly.type
_entity_poly.pdbx_seq_one_letter_code
_entity_poly.pdbx_strand_id
1 'polypeptide(L)'
;MNRWFEALRGSGVHAFVYGYTHGEKHDYSASLKVHFVEIGAGGGMKKEFASTIPDFATQYVKKEWAYTGDEYGFMSFSASKEWLNLQYHTADNKWNFTEN
;
A
#
# COMPACT_ATOMS: atom_id res chain seq x y z
N MET A 1 -8.76 10.10 -15.76
CA MET A 1 -8.38 9.62 -14.42
C MET A 1 -9.39 8.66 -13.79
N ASN A 2 -10.70 8.79 -14.02
CA ASN A 2 -11.69 7.85 -13.45
C ASN A 2 -11.61 6.40 -13.96
N ARG A 3 -10.89 6.14 -15.06
CA ARG A 3 -10.85 4.81 -15.70
C ARG A 3 -10.40 3.69 -14.73
N TRP A 4 -9.47 3.97 -13.82
CA TRP A 4 -9.03 2.99 -12.82
C TRP A 4 -10.08 2.73 -11.73
N PHE A 5 -10.73 3.78 -11.23
CA PHE A 5 -11.85 3.63 -10.28
C PHE A 5 -13.00 2.83 -10.92
N GLU A 6 -13.33 3.12 -12.17
CA GLU A 6 -14.33 2.36 -12.92
C GLU A 6 -13.89 0.91 -13.17
N ALA A 7 -12.61 0.67 -13.47
CA ALA A 7 -12.10 -0.69 -13.65
C ALA A 7 -12.17 -1.53 -12.36
N LEU A 8 -12.02 -0.91 -11.19
CA LEU A 8 -12.13 -1.61 -9.90
C LEU A 8 -13.57 -1.80 -9.45
N ARG A 9 -14.49 -0.92 -9.87
CA ARG A 9 -15.89 -0.95 -9.45
C ARG A 9 -16.57 -2.25 -9.90
N GLY A 10 -17.03 -3.03 -8.92
CA GLY A 10 -17.71 -4.30 -9.18
C GLY A 10 -16.80 -5.43 -9.70
N SER A 11 -15.48 -5.23 -9.71
CA SER A 11 -14.51 -6.24 -10.17
C SER A 11 -14.32 -7.40 -9.19
N GLY A 12 -14.68 -7.22 -7.92
CA GLY A 12 -14.37 -8.18 -6.84
C GLY A 12 -12.92 -8.09 -6.33
N VAL A 13 -12.12 -7.14 -6.82
CA VAL A 13 -10.80 -6.85 -6.25
C VAL A 13 -10.97 -6.29 -4.84
N HIS A 14 -10.21 -6.84 -3.88
CA HIS A 14 -10.20 -6.37 -2.49
C HIS A 14 -8.87 -5.73 -2.08
N ALA A 15 -7.79 -6.01 -2.79
CA ALA A 15 -6.49 -5.39 -2.55
C ALA A 15 -5.83 -4.99 -3.88
N PHE A 16 -5.35 -3.75 -3.94
CA PHE A 16 -4.52 -3.21 -5.01
C PHE A 16 -3.16 -2.91 -4.40
N VAL A 17 -2.17 -3.73 -4.74
CA VAL A 17 -0.81 -3.68 -4.18
C VAL A 17 0.15 -3.09 -5.21
N TYR A 18 0.95 -2.10 -4.81
CA TYR A 18 1.83 -1.36 -5.71
C TYR A 18 3.10 -0.88 -4.99
N GLY A 19 4.10 -0.47 -5.78
CA GLY A 19 5.36 0.07 -5.30
C GLY A 19 5.73 1.36 -6.05
N TYR A 20 6.95 1.43 -6.59
CA TYR A 20 7.56 2.61 -7.25
C TYR A 20 7.93 3.74 -6.30
N THR A 21 6.98 4.27 -5.52
CA THR A 21 7.30 5.18 -4.42
C THR A 21 8.02 4.39 -3.34
N HIS A 22 9.15 4.88 -2.85
CA HIS A 22 9.92 4.20 -1.80
C HIS A 22 9.33 4.39 -0.39
N GLY A 23 8.01 4.26 -0.25
CA GLY A 23 7.28 4.42 0.99
C GLY A 23 6.32 3.27 1.24
N GLU A 24 5.67 3.31 2.40
CA GLU A 24 4.79 2.26 2.91
C GLU A 24 3.50 2.89 3.41
N LYS A 25 2.35 2.45 2.88
CA LYS A 25 1.04 2.93 3.34
C LYS A 25 -0.10 1.99 3.02
N HIS A 26 -1.21 2.24 3.71
CA HIS A 26 -2.50 1.62 3.49
C HIS A 26 -3.58 2.69 3.44
N ASP A 27 -4.23 2.79 2.28
CA ASP A 27 -5.45 3.57 2.08
C ASP A 27 -6.64 2.63 1.81
N TYR A 28 -7.86 3.10 2.08
CA TYR A 28 -9.06 2.30 1.90
C TYR A 28 -10.17 3.09 1.20
N SER A 29 -10.87 2.42 0.28
CA SER A 29 -12.09 2.94 -0.34
C SER A 29 -13.30 2.12 0.08
N ALA A 30 -14.20 2.69 0.87
CA ALA A 30 -15.44 2.04 1.27
C ALA A 30 -16.40 1.83 0.08
N SER A 31 -16.42 2.76 -0.88
CA SER A 31 -17.29 2.68 -2.07
C SER A 31 -16.85 1.59 -3.04
N LEU A 32 -15.54 1.36 -3.17
CA LEU A 32 -15.00 0.26 -3.98
C LEU A 32 -14.80 -1.05 -3.20
N LYS A 33 -14.74 -0.99 -1.86
CA LYS A 33 -14.32 -2.10 -0.98
C LYS A 33 -12.91 -2.62 -1.30
N VAL A 34 -12.01 -1.69 -1.63
CA VAL A 34 -10.62 -1.97 -2.03
C VAL A 34 -9.64 -1.35 -1.03
N HIS A 35 -8.65 -2.15 -0.63
CA HIS A 35 -7.45 -1.73 0.08
C HIS A 35 -6.38 -1.33 -0.93
N PHE A 36 -5.84 -0.12 -0.84
CA PHE A 36 -4.70 0.34 -1.64
C PHE A 36 -3.45 0.28 -0.78
N VAL A 37 -2.50 -0.56 -1.15
CA VAL A 37 -1.32 -0.86 -0.35
C VAL A 37 -0.06 -0.52 -1.13
N GLU A 38 0.67 0.49 -0.64
CA GLU A 38 2.00 0.86 -1.16
C GLU A 38 3.07 0.11 -0.36
N ILE A 39 3.92 -0.63 -1.05
CA ILE A 39 5.02 -1.45 -0.48
C ILE A 39 6.32 -1.26 -1.28
N GLY A 40 6.85 -0.04 -1.31
CA GLY A 40 8.04 0.27 -2.11
C GLY A 40 9.32 0.54 -1.32
N ALA A 41 9.28 0.52 0.02
CA ALA A 41 10.45 0.71 0.88
C ALA A 41 11.10 -0.65 1.26
N GLY A 42 11.34 -1.52 0.28
CA GLY A 42 11.85 -2.88 0.53
C GLY A 42 13.34 -3.00 0.85
N GLY A 43 14.12 -1.91 0.73
CA GLY A 43 15.56 -1.89 1.04
C GLY A 43 16.53 -1.91 -0.15
N GLY A 44 16.04 -1.86 -1.40
CA GLY A 44 16.89 -1.93 -2.60
C GLY A 44 17.55 -0.62 -3.06
N MET A 45 17.07 0.55 -2.61
CA MET A 45 17.64 1.86 -2.99
C MET A 45 17.63 2.86 -1.83
N LYS A 46 16.50 3.53 -1.60
CA LYS A 46 16.29 4.52 -0.54
C LYS A 46 14.89 4.33 0.02
N LYS A 47 14.62 4.95 1.16
CA LYS A 47 13.30 5.07 1.80
C LYS A 47 12.89 6.53 1.82
N GLU A 48 11.60 6.78 1.63
CA GLU A 48 11.01 8.10 1.49
C GLU A 48 9.61 8.11 2.11
N PHE A 49 8.98 9.28 2.18
CA PHE A 49 7.58 9.39 2.58
C PHE A 49 6.67 8.69 1.56
N ALA A 50 5.64 8.02 2.08
CA ALA A 50 4.60 7.42 1.25
C ALA A 50 3.88 8.46 0.38
N SER A 51 3.34 8.01 -0.75
CA SER A 51 2.62 8.90 -1.66
C SER A 51 1.34 9.45 -1.02
N THR A 52 0.99 10.69 -1.34
CA THR A 52 -0.30 11.27 -0.91
C THR A 52 -1.45 10.73 -1.76
N ILE A 53 -2.67 10.72 -1.20
CA ILE A 53 -3.87 10.44 -1.98
C ILE A 53 -4.07 11.62 -2.95
N PRO A 54 -4.16 11.39 -4.28
CA PRO A 54 -4.39 12.46 -5.23
C PRO A 54 -5.72 13.19 -4.97
N ASP A 55 -5.76 14.51 -5.16
CA ASP A 55 -6.92 15.36 -4.82
C ASP A 55 -8.25 14.80 -5.34
N PHE A 56 -8.29 14.33 -6.59
CA PHE A 56 -9.50 13.78 -7.20
C PHE A 56 -10.05 12.53 -6.48
N ALA A 57 -9.17 11.78 -5.79
CA ALA A 57 -9.49 10.53 -5.12
C ALA A 57 -9.82 10.71 -3.62
N THR A 58 -9.55 11.88 -3.04
CA THR A 58 -9.77 12.17 -1.61
C THR A 58 -11.23 11.99 -1.17
N GLN A 59 -12.19 12.15 -2.08
CA GLN A 59 -13.62 11.90 -1.82
C GLN A 59 -14.01 10.41 -1.82
N TYR A 60 -13.15 9.53 -2.32
CA TYR A 60 -13.42 8.09 -2.48
C TYR A 60 -12.51 7.20 -1.63
N VAL A 61 -11.34 7.71 -1.26
CA VAL A 61 -10.27 6.98 -0.60
C VAL A 61 -9.87 7.75 0.65
N LYS A 62 -9.76 7.01 1.76
CA LYS A 62 -9.30 7.51 3.04
C LYS A 62 -7.95 6.88 3.36
N LYS A 63 -7.04 7.69 3.93
CA LYS A 63 -5.81 7.17 4.50
C LYS A 63 -6.12 6.45 5.81
N GLU A 64 -5.77 5.17 5.89
CA GLU A 64 -5.85 4.42 7.15
C GLU A 64 -4.53 4.52 7.91
N TRP A 65 -3.41 4.31 7.21
CA TRP A 65 -2.08 4.40 7.80
C TRP A 65 -1.03 4.73 6.74
N ALA A 66 0.02 5.42 7.14
CA ALA A 66 1.23 5.63 6.33
C ALA A 66 2.42 5.67 7.26
N TYR A 67 3.52 5.04 6.86
CA TYR A 67 4.75 5.07 7.63
C TYR A 67 5.53 6.38 7.45
N THR A 68 6.39 6.67 8.42
CA THR A 68 7.36 7.76 8.33
C THR A 68 8.49 7.37 7.38
N GLY A 69 9.11 8.34 6.70
CA GLY A 69 10.11 8.06 5.65
C GLY A 69 11.46 7.54 6.15
N ASP A 70 11.51 6.91 7.32
CA ASP A 70 12.71 6.58 8.09
C ASP A 70 12.96 5.09 8.28
N GLU A 71 12.08 4.18 7.85
CA GLU A 71 12.35 2.72 7.88
C GLU A 71 12.11 2.00 6.56
N TYR A 72 12.68 0.81 6.48
CA TYR A 72 12.38 -0.18 5.45
C TYR A 72 11.39 -1.19 6.01
N GLY A 73 10.71 -1.90 5.13
CA GLY A 73 9.79 -2.93 5.55
C GLY A 73 9.26 -3.77 4.41
N PHE A 74 8.36 -4.67 4.75
CA PHE A 74 7.59 -5.45 3.81
C PHE A 74 6.22 -5.79 4.41
N MET A 75 5.28 -6.19 3.57
CA MET A 75 3.95 -6.58 4.02
C MET A 75 3.66 -8.04 3.72
N SER A 76 3.16 -8.76 4.72
CA SER A 76 2.59 -10.09 4.53
C SER A 76 1.07 -10.01 4.38
N PHE A 77 0.55 -10.75 3.41
CA PHE A 77 -0.86 -10.88 3.13
C PHE A 77 -1.31 -12.29 3.49
N SER A 78 -2.37 -12.39 4.28
CA SER A 78 -3.05 -13.66 4.56
C SER A 78 -4.54 -13.47 4.32
N ALA A 79 -5.19 -14.44 3.70
CA ALA A 79 -6.59 -14.30 3.30
C ALA A 79 -7.36 -15.61 3.47
N SER A 80 -8.67 -15.47 3.64
CA SER A 80 -9.67 -16.52 3.55
C SER A 80 -10.81 -16.06 2.63
N LYS A 81 -11.88 -16.86 2.54
CA LYS A 81 -13.11 -16.42 1.85
C LYS A 81 -13.81 -15.26 2.55
N GLU A 82 -13.50 -15.00 3.81
CA GLU A 82 -14.24 -14.09 4.69
C GLU A 82 -13.41 -12.87 5.11
N TRP A 83 -12.09 -12.99 5.12
CA TRP A 83 -11.21 -11.94 5.61
C TRP A 83 -9.92 -11.83 4.80
N LEU A 84 -9.37 -10.62 4.81
CA LEU A 84 -8.02 -10.30 4.36
C LEU A 84 -7.30 -9.67 5.54
N ASN A 85 -6.15 -10.21 5.90
CA ASN A 85 -5.27 -9.69 6.93
C ASN A 85 -4.00 -9.14 6.28
N LEU A 86 -3.72 -7.88 6.58
CA LEU A 86 -2.55 -7.14 6.14
C LEU A 86 -1.66 -6.92 7.35
N GLN A 87 -0.43 -7.44 7.32
CA GLN A 87 0.53 -7.25 8.39
C GLN A 87 1.82 -6.65 7.85
N TYR A 88 2.12 -5.45 8.32
CA TYR A 88 3.35 -4.74 8.00
C TYR A 88 4.47 -5.16 8.97
N HIS A 89 5.66 -5.39 8.41
CA HIS A 89 6.87 -5.75 9.13
C HIS A 89 7.87 -4.62 8.93
N THR A 90 8.16 -3.88 10.01
CA THR A 90 9.26 -2.92 9.99
C THR A 90 10.58 -3.66 10.13
N ALA A 91 11.55 -3.21 9.36
CA ALA A 91 12.93 -3.59 9.53
C ALA A 91 13.71 -2.36 9.99
N ASP A 92 14.67 -2.54 10.88
CA ASP A 92 15.48 -1.43 11.36
C ASP A 92 16.31 -0.81 10.20
N ASN A 93 17.03 0.26 10.51
CA ASN A 93 17.88 0.93 9.54
C ASN A 93 19.08 0.09 9.04
N LYS A 94 19.26 -1.15 9.52
CA LYS A 94 20.31 -2.08 9.08
C LYS A 94 19.81 -3.11 8.08
N TRP A 95 18.51 -3.13 7.80
CA TRP A 95 17.94 -4.00 6.78
C TRP A 95 18.45 -3.63 5.39
N ASN A 96 18.96 -4.64 4.67
CA ASN A 96 19.39 -4.52 3.30
C ASN A 96 18.95 -5.78 2.55
N PHE A 97 18.11 -5.62 1.53
CA PHE A 97 17.64 -6.73 0.70
C PHE A 97 18.61 -6.88 -0.48
N THR A 98 19.71 -7.58 -0.25
CA THR A 98 20.70 -7.89 -1.28
C THR A 98 20.58 -9.33 -1.74
N GLU A 99 20.89 -9.59 -3.01
CA GLU A 99 21.18 -10.95 -3.48
C GLU A 99 22.51 -11.43 -2.85
N ASN A 100 22.63 -12.73 -2.59
CA ASN A 100 23.88 -13.35 -2.12
C ASN A 100 24.88 -13.54 -3.28
#